data_AF-D3BP62-F1
#
_entry.id   AF-D3BP62-F1
#
_cell.length_a   1.000
_cell.length_b   1.000
_cell.length_c   1.000
_cell.angle_alpha   90.00
_cell.angle_beta   90.00
_cell.angle_gamma   90.00
#
_symmetry.space_group_name_H-M   'P 1'
#
loop_
_entity.id
_entity.type
_entity.pdbx_description
1 polymer ?
#
loop_
_entity_poly.entity_id
_entity_poly.type
_entity_poly.pdbx_seq_one_letter_code
_entity_poly.pdbx_strand_id
1 'polypeptide(L)'
;MSLRIVVTDCYFVDNKVIPQGTVESGVLKPGMLLLIQELNIKGTMLQFEMMQGGMNEAVVGDITAFSLTNISGNLTRDMVKPGFVITQA
;
A
#
# COMPACT_ATOMS: atom_id res chain seq x y z
N MET A 1 14.29 -4.81 10.27
CA MET A 1 12.87 -5.18 10.50
C MET A 1 12.17 -5.19 9.15
N SER A 2 11.24 -6.12 8.92
CA SER A 2 10.46 -6.19 7.68
C SER A 2 9.35 -5.15 7.66
N LEU A 3 8.94 -4.71 6.46
CA LEU A 3 7.79 -3.82 6.29
C LEU A 3 6.49 -4.54 6.64
N ARG A 4 5.65 -3.92 7.48
CA ARG A 4 4.28 -4.34 7.74
C ARG A 4 3.37 -3.12 7.79
N ILE A 5 2.28 -3.17 7.03
CA ILE A 5 1.24 -2.15 7.01
C ILE A 5 -0.10 -2.84 7.25
N VAL A 6 -0.91 -2.29 8.14
CA VAL A 6 -2.30 -2.72 8.33
C VAL A 6 -3.20 -1.74 7.60
N VAL A 7 -3.96 -2.26 6.63
CA VAL A 7 -4.91 -1.47 5.84
C VAL A 7 -6.05 -1.03 6.76
N THR A 8 -6.33 0.26 6.77
CA THR A 8 -7.47 0.87 7.48
C THR A 8 -8.58 1.27 6.53
N ASP A 9 -8.25 1.61 5.29
CA ASP A 9 -9.22 1.89 4.23
C ASP A 9 -8.60 1.61 2.85
N CYS A 10 -9.41 1.54 1.80
CA CYS A 10 -8.95 1.42 0.43
C CYS A 10 -9.85 2.21 -0.52
N TYR A 11 -9.24 3.04 -1.36
CA TYR A 11 -9.94 3.85 -2.35
C TYR A 11 -9.61 3.38 -3.77
N PHE A 12 -10.47 3.76 -4.71
CA PHE A 12 -10.27 3.53 -6.14
C PHE A 12 -10.36 4.84 -6.89
N VAL A 13 -9.24 5.26 -7.48
CA VAL A 13 -9.12 6.52 -8.23
C VAL A 13 -8.42 6.22 -9.55
N ASP A 14 -8.99 6.66 -10.67
CA ASP A 14 -8.42 6.48 -12.01
C ASP A 14 -7.95 5.05 -12.31
N ASN A 15 -8.78 4.06 -11.96
CA ASN A 15 -8.50 2.62 -12.08
C ASN A 15 -7.29 2.12 -11.28
N LYS A 16 -6.84 2.87 -10.27
CA LYS A 16 -5.81 2.46 -9.32
C LYS A 16 -6.42 2.11 -7.97
N VAL A 17 -5.87 1.06 -7.36
CA VAL A 17 -6.13 0.70 -5.97
C VAL A 17 -5.23 1.57 -5.09
N ILE A 18 -5.81 2.28 -4.13
CA ILE A 18 -5.11 3.13 -3.18
C ILE A 18 -5.36 2.61 -1.77
N PRO A 19 -4.52 1.68 -1.26
CA PRO A 19 -4.57 1.31 0.14
C PRO A 19 -4.17 2.49 1.02
N GLN A 20 -4.89 2.64 2.12
CA GLN A 20 -4.52 3.51 3.23
C GLN A 20 -4.31 2.63 4.46
N GLY A 21 -3.24 2.89 5.22
CA GLY A 21 -2.93 2.10 6.40
C GLY A 21 -1.89 2.73 7.30
N THR A 22 -1.65 2.06 8.43
CA THR A 22 -0.60 2.43 9.38
C THR A 22 0.63 1.56 9.16
N VAL A 23 1.81 2.19 9.07
CA VAL A 23 3.08 1.47 9.07
C VAL A 23 3.36 0.98 10.48
N GLU A 24 3.33 -0.32 10.71
CA GLU A 24 3.60 -0.92 12.02
C GLU A 24 5.05 -1.38 12.18
N SER A 25 5.73 -1.68 11.08
CA SER A 25 7.16 -2.00 11.10
C SER A 25 7.82 -1.69 9.76
N GLY A 26 9.14 -1.47 9.78
CA GLY A 26 9.94 -1.21 8.57
C GLY A 26 9.76 0.20 8.02
N VAL A 27 10.08 0.37 6.73
CA VAL A 27 9.97 1.64 6.00
C VAL A 27 9.31 1.35 4.65
N LEU A 28 8.35 2.19 4.26
CA LEU A 28 7.70 2.15 2.95
C LEU A 28 8.31 3.21 2.04
N LYS A 29 8.68 2.84 0.81
CA LYS A 29 9.26 3.72 -0.20
C LYS A 29 8.75 3.38 -1.61
N PRO A 30 8.58 4.38 -2.49
CA PRO A 30 8.35 4.16 -3.91
C PRO A 30 9.36 3.16 -4.51
N GLY A 31 8.89 2.32 -5.42
CA GLY A 31 9.68 1.26 -6.07
C GLY A 31 9.72 -0.07 -5.32
N MET A 32 9.22 -0.14 -4.08
CA MET A 32 9.17 -1.40 -3.33
C MET A 32 8.16 -2.38 -3.94
N LEU A 33 8.55 -3.65 -4.05
CA LEU A 33 7.61 -4.73 -4.35
C LEU A 33 6.88 -5.13 -3.06
N LEU A 34 5.57 -5.00 -3.09
CA LEU A 34 4.68 -5.27 -1.97
C LEU A 34 3.78 -6.47 -2.27
N LEU A 35 3.40 -7.18 -1.21
CA LEU A 35 2.49 -8.31 -1.21
C LEU A 35 1.28 -7.96 -0.36
N ILE A 36 0.09 -8.01 -0.95
CA ILE A 36 -1.19 -8.02 -0.24
C ILE A 36 -1.42 -9.47 0.20
N GLN A 37 -1.19 -9.75 1.48
CA GLN A 37 -1.08 -11.11 2.02
C GLN A 37 -2.33 -11.94 1.74
N GLU A 38 -3.50 -11.39 2.04
CA GLU A 38 -4.79 -12.10 1.98
C GLU A 38 -5.21 -12.43 0.54
N LEU A 39 -4.69 -11.71 -0.45
CA LEU A 39 -5.00 -11.94 -1.86
C LEU A 39 -3.87 -12.67 -2.60
N ASN A 40 -2.70 -12.81 -1.98
CA ASN A 40 -1.47 -13.25 -2.63
C ASN A 40 -1.18 -12.49 -3.94
N ILE A 41 -1.45 -11.18 -3.93
CA ILE A 41 -1.24 -10.28 -5.07
C ILE A 41 -0.04 -9.40 -4.80
N LYS A 42 0.87 -9.32 -5.78
CA LYS A 42 2.02 -8.43 -5.74
C LYS A 42 1.75 -7.16 -6.53
N GLY A 43 2.36 -6.07 -6.10
CA GLY A 43 2.37 -4.80 -6.81
C GLY A 43 3.59 -3.97 -6.41
N THR A 44 4.05 -3.10 -7.30
CA THR A 44 5.11 -2.14 -7.00
C THR A 44 4.49 -0.88 -6.45
N MET A 45 4.98 -0.38 -5.32
CA MET A 45 4.59 0.93 -4.80
C MET A 45 5.02 2.02 -5.78
N LEU A 46 4.08 2.81 -6.27
CA LEU A 46 4.37 3.88 -7.23
C LEU A 46 4.67 5.20 -6.51
N GLN A 47 3.72 5.69 -5.73
CA GLN A 47 3.82 6.96 -5.04
C GLN A 47 2.90 6.98 -3.81
N PHE A 48 3.19 7.90 -2.90
CA PHE A 48 2.25 8.28 -1.86
C PHE A 48 1.16 9.17 -2.44
N GLU A 49 -0.05 9.00 -1.94
CA GLU A 49 -1.23 9.76 -2.35
C GLU A 49 -1.62 10.75 -1.24
N MET A 50 -2.30 11.82 -1.63
CA MET A 50 -2.97 12.77 -0.72
C MET A 50 -2.08 13.55 0.27
N MET A 51 -0.76 13.60 0.08
CA MET A 51 0.14 14.46 0.88
C MET A 51 0.64 15.66 0.07
N GLN A 52 0.24 16.87 0.44
CA GLN A 52 0.81 18.10 -0.13
C GLN A 52 2.30 18.19 0.22
N GLY A 53 3.17 18.20 -0.79
CA GLY A 53 4.62 18.30 -0.62
C GLY A 53 5.41 17.02 -0.95
N GLY A 54 4.73 15.89 -1.20
CA GLY A 54 5.37 14.63 -1.61
C GLY A 54 6.17 13.97 -0.48
N MET A 55 5.70 12.82 0.00
CA MET A 55 6.44 12.01 0.96
C MET A 55 7.46 11.14 0.20
N ASN A 56 8.69 11.03 0.70
CA ASN A 56 9.73 10.18 0.09
C ASN A 56 9.83 8.81 0.79
N GLU A 57 9.40 8.75 2.04
CA GLU A 57 9.36 7.53 2.83
C GLU A 57 8.31 7.65 3.95
N ALA A 58 7.70 6.54 4.33
CA ALA A 58 6.87 6.45 5.51
C ALA A 58 7.49 5.46 6.51
N VAL A 59 7.50 5.83 7.78
CA VAL A 59 8.11 5.10 8.89
C VAL A 59 7.05 4.65 9.89
N VAL A 60 7.47 3.85 10.87
CA VAL A 60 6.57 3.31 11.91
C VAL A 60 5.77 4.42 12.58
N GLY A 61 4.45 4.24 12.63
CA GLY A 61 3.50 5.21 13.18
C GLY A 61 2.84 6.11 12.14
N ASP A 62 3.41 6.23 10.93
CA ASP A 62 2.80 7.01 9.86
C ASP A 62 1.51 6.35 9.36
N ILE A 63 0.49 7.19 9.17
CA ILE A 63 -0.73 6.84 8.43
C ILE A 63 -0.55 7.37 7.03
N THR A 64 -0.60 6.48 6.04
CA THR A 64 -0.30 6.85 4.67
C THR A 64 -1.20 6.14 3.67
N ALA A 65 -1.49 6.82 2.57
CA ALA A 65 -2.16 6.27 1.40
C ALA A 65 -1.14 6.19 0.26
N PHE A 66 -1.16 5.12 -0.52
CA PHE A 66 -0.22 4.94 -1.62
C PHE A 66 -0.86 4.20 -2.78
N SER A 67 -0.38 4.43 -4.00
CA SER A 67 -0.82 3.69 -5.17
C SER A 67 0.15 2.58 -5.55
N LEU A 68 -0.41 1.54 -6.16
CA LEU A 68 0.33 0.39 -6.67
C LEU A 68 0.31 0.37 -8.20
N THR A 69 1.37 -0.16 -8.80
CA THR A 69 1.50 -0.44 -10.24
C THR A 69 2.05 -1.87 -10.44
N ASN A 70 2.11 -2.35 -11.68
CA ASN A 70 2.60 -3.70 -12.03
C ASN A 70 1.94 -4.81 -11.20
N ILE A 71 0.62 -4.74 -11.06
CA ILE A 71 -0.14 -5.70 -10.26
C ILE A 71 -0.11 -7.07 -10.93
N SER A 72 0.24 -8.11 -10.18
CA SER A 72 0.35 -9.48 -10.70
C SER A 72 -0.99 -10.18 -10.98
N GLY A 73 -2.11 -9.50 -10.75
CA GLY A 73 -3.46 -10.04 -10.86
C GLY A 73 -4.48 -8.93 -11.08
N ASN A 74 -5.77 -9.30 -11.09
CA ASN A 74 -6.85 -8.34 -11.20
C ASN A 74 -7.24 -7.83 -9.81
N LEU A 75 -7.12 -6.54 -9.56
CA LEU A 75 -7.63 -5.88 -8.36
C LEU A 75 -8.81 -4.99 -8.75
N THR A 76 -9.98 -5.26 -8.18
CA THR A 76 -11.21 -4.49 -8.38
C THR A 76 -11.64 -3.78 -7.10
N ARG A 77 -12.61 -2.85 -7.23
CA ARG A 77 -12.97 -1.84 -6.22
C ARG A 77 -13.09 -2.33 -4.77
N ASP A 78 -13.54 -3.57 -4.58
CA ASP A 78 -13.96 -4.05 -3.25
C ASP A 78 -13.10 -5.23 -2.75
N MET A 79 -11.95 -5.47 -3.40
CA MET A 79 -11.09 -6.63 -3.08
C MET A 79 -10.18 -6.39 -1.89
N VAL A 80 -9.65 -5.17 -1.70
CA VAL A 80 -8.80 -4.81 -0.55
C VAL A 80 -9.67 -4.22 0.54
N LYS A 81 -9.53 -4.75 1.76
CA LYS A 81 -10.41 -4.41 2.89
C LYS A 81 -9.62 -3.98 4.12
N PRO A 82 -10.24 -3.21 5.03
CA PRO A 82 -9.66 -2.94 6.33
C PRO A 82 -9.26 -4.24 7.04
N GLY A 83 -8.11 -4.21 7.71
CA GLY A 83 -7.51 -5.37 8.39
C GLY A 83 -6.56 -6.20 7.52
N PHE A 84 -6.53 -6.00 6.19
CA PHE A 84 -5.56 -6.66 5.33
C PHE A 84 -4.13 -6.22 5.65
N VAL A 85 -3.18 -7.12 5.44
CA VAL A 85 -1.77 -6.89 5.73
C VAL A 85 -0.98 -6.76 4.43
N ILE A 86 -0.24 -5.65 4.32
CA ILE A 86 0.70 -5.43 3.23
C ILE A 86 2.12 -5.54 3.77
N THR A 87 2.94 -6.35 3.12
CA THR A 87 4.36 -6.54 3.47
C THR A 87 5.23 -6.32 2.25
N GLN A 88 6.54 -6.18 2.48
CA GLN A 88 7.51 -6.34 1.39
C GLN A 88 7.50 -7.80 0.89
N ALA A 89 7.51 -7.98 -0.44
CA ALA A 89 7.43 -9.28 -1.12
C ALA A 89 8.78 -9.92 -1.43
#